data_AF-B2IYH6-F1
#
_entry.id   AF-B2IYH6-F1
#
_cell.length_a   1.000
_cell.length_b   1.000
_cell.length_c   1.000
_cell.angle_alpha   90.00
_cell.angle_beta   90.00
_cell.angle_gamma   90.00
#
_symmetry.space_group_name_H-M   'P 1'
#
loop_
_entity.id
_entity.type
_entity.pdbx_description
1 polymer ?
#
loop_
_entity_poly.entity_id
_entity_poly.type
_entity_poly.pdbx_seq_one_letter_code
_entity_poly.pdbx_strand_id
1 'polypeptide(L)'
;MSTLQEYGEINQDYLAQSFAKQYDSQRGYGAAMHRLLTQICNGESWQKLASSLFNGQGSYGNGAAMRVAPIGAFFAEDLDLVVKQAQASAEITHTHPEAIADAIAVAVAAAWAWRLKDSLPSKEDFLNLVLPYVPESEVSAKIHQAVNLSENTSVQLAAAILGNGTHVSAQDTVPFALWCAAQHLDNYEEALWLTVSGLGDRDTTCAIAGGIVAVSTGVEGIPTAWVQAREPLPKGDRETITLFRPTGPKELALIKESGDSEFPPRLPEQPIFYPVLNEEYAAQIARNWNAASTDTGYIGYVTRFQVRAEFLSRYSVKTVGGSIHQEYWIPAEDLPEFNRNIVGLIEVIAEFRQSTT
;
A
#
# COMPACT_ATOMS: atom_id res chain seq x y z
N MET A 1 1.06 2.45 -2.52
CA MET A 1 -0.40 2.26 -2.37
C MET A 1 -1.04 3.22 -1.37
N SER A 2 -0.52 3.35 -0.14
CA SER A 2 -1.09 4.25 0.88
C SER A 2 -1.30 5.69 0.39
N THR A 3 -0.33 6.28 -0.32
CA THR A 3 -0.45 7.65 -0.87
C THR A 3 -1.66 7.80 -1.80
N LEU A 4 -1.86 6.87 -2.74
CA LEU A 4 -3.00 6.88 -3.68
C LEU A 4 -4.33 6.74 -2.93
N GLN A 5 -4.36 5.91 -1.89
CA GLN A 5 -5.56 5.67 -1.11
C GLN A 5 -5.91 6.85 -0.20
N GLU A 6 -4.93 7.60 0.28
CA GLU A 6 -5.11 8.71 1.23
C GLU A 6 -5.33 10.05 0.50
N TYR A 7 -4.61 10.29 -0.59
CA TYR A 7 -4.63 11.56 -1.30
C TYR A 7 -5.34 11.49 -2.66
N GLY A 8 -5.63 10.30 -3.18
CA GLY A 8 -6.13 10.12 -4.56
C GLY A 8 -5.08 10.38 -5.63
N GLU A 9 -3.84 10.69 -5.24
CA GLU A 9 -2.70 11.01 -6.10
C GLU A 9 -1.38 10.70 -5.38
N ILE A 10 -0.26 10.82 -6.10
CA ILE A 10 1.07 10.76 -5.55
C ILE A 10 1.36 12.07 -4.82
N ASN A 11 1.13 12.07 -3.51
CA ASN A 11 1.74 13.06 -2.63
C ASN A 11 3.22 12.67 -2.40
N GLN A 12 4.15 13.39 -3.02
CA GLN A 12 5.58 13.05 -3.00
C GLN A 12 6.20 13.11 -1.61
N ASP A 13 5.86 14.13 -0.80
CA ASP A 13 6.39 14.28 0.56
C ASP A 13 5.92 13.12 1.45
N TYR A 14 4.63 12.80 1.40
CA TYR A 14 4.08 11.65 2.12
C TYR A 14 4.71 10.35 1.64
N LEU A 15 4.84 10.16 0.33
CA LEU A 15 5.39 8.92 -0.24
C LEU A 15 6.85 8.71 0.16
N ALA A 16 7.67 9.76 0.07
CA ALA A 16 9.07 9.72 0.49
C ALA A 16 9.19 9.37 1.98
N GLN A 17 8.38 9.99 2.84
CA GLN A 17 8.36 9.69 4.27
C GLN A 17 7.87 8.26 4.55
N SER A 18 6.86 7.80 3.81
CA SER A 18 6.33 6.44 3.93
C SER A 18 7.39 5.39 3.56
N PHE A 19 8.13 5.59 2.47
CA PHE A 19 9.25 4.73 2.10
C PHE A 19 10.34 4.70 3.16
N ALA A 20 10.68 5.87 3.72
CA ALA A 20 11.69 5.97 4.78
C ALA A 20 11.26 5.26 6.07
N LYS A 21 9.98 5.33 6.44
CA LYS A 21 9.41 4.63 7.61
C LYS A 21 9.36 3.11 7.43
N GLN A 22 9.02 2.65 6.22
CA GLN A 22 8.90 1.22 5.90
C GLN A 22 10.22 0.59 5.46
N TYR A 23 11.30 1.36 5.42
CA TYR A 23 12.60 0.89 5.01
C TYR A 23 13.13 -0.17 5.99
N ASP A 24 13.47 -1.34 5.43
CA ASP A 24 14.09 -2.46 6.13
C ASP A 24 15.40 -2.80 5.41
N SER A 25 16.51 -2.69 6.14
CA SER A 25 17.86 -2.93 5.59
C SER A 25 18.09 -4.37 5.11
N GLN A 26 17.25 -5.32 5.53
CA GLN A 26 17.36 -6.73 5.15
C GLN A 26 16.64 -7.06 3.83
N ARG A 27 15.89 -6.12 3.24
CA ARG A 27 15.05 -6.34 2.05
C ARG A 27 15.76 -6.12 0.71
N GLY A 28 17.09 -6.19 0.67
CA GLY A 28 17.85 -6.18 -0.59
C GLY A 28 17.91 -4.82 -1.31
N TYR A 29 17.72 -3.71 -0.61
CA TYR A 29 17.85 -2.37 -1.21
C TYR A 29 19.26 -2.10 -1.76
N GLY A 30 19.36 -1.30 -2.82
CA GLY A 30 20.65 -0.83 -3.34
C GLY A 30 21.36 0.13 -2.39
N ALA A 31 22.70 0.20 -2.46
CA ALA A 31 23.53 1.02 -1.58
C ALA A 31 23.17 2.52 -1.55
N ALA A 32 22.70 3.07 -2.67
CA ALA A 32 22.20 4.44 -2.73
C ALA A 32 20.90 4.62 -1.93
N MET A 33 19.99 3.63 -2.01
CA MET A 33 18.69 3.68 -1.33
C MET A 33 18.84 3.51 0.19
N HIS A 34 19.78 2.67 0.65
CA HIS A 34 20.11 2.57 2.08
C HIS A 34 20.44 3.92 2.69
N ARG A 35 21.26 4.73 2.01
CA ARG A 35 21.63 6.07 2.46
C ARG A 35 20.45 7.03 2.38
N LEU A 36 19.82 7.11 1.21
CA LEU A 36 18.69 8.01 0.95
C LEU A 36 17.57 7.86 1.97
N LEU A 37 17.05 6.63 2.14
CA LEU A 37 15.88 6.37 2.99
C LEU A 37 16.20 6.58 4.48
N THR A 38 17.41 6.24 4.93
CA THR A 38 17.86 6.52 6.29
C THR A 38 17.90 8.03 6.58
N GLN A 39 18.40 8.83 5.64
CA GLN A 39 18.48 10.29 5.82
C GLN A 39 17.10 10.95 5.80
N ILE A 40 16.20 10.51 4.91
CA ILE A 40 14.80 10.97 4.90
C ILE A 40 14.13 10.62 6.24
N CYS A 41 14.37 9.42 6.78
CA CYS A 41 13.83 9.03 8.09
C CYS A 41 14.31 9.94 9.22
N ASN A 42 15.52 10.49 9.11
CA ASN A 42 16.10 11.45 10.06
C ASN A 42 15.66 12.90 9.82
N GLY A 43 14.71 13.14 8.90
CA GLY A 43 14.12 14.46 8.63
C GLY A 43 14.85 15.28 7.57
N GLU A 44 15.79 14.69 6.83
CA GLU A 44 16.40 15.36 5.68
C GLU A 44 15.43 15.44 4.49
N SER A 45 15.53 16.51 3.70
CA SER A 45 14.66 16.74 2.53
C SER A 45 14.98 15.76 1.41
N TRP A 46 13.98 14.97 1.02
CA TRP A 46 14.11 14.01 -0.08
C TRP A 46 14.49 14.68 -1.39
N GLN A 47 13.99 15.89 -1.66
CA GLN A 47 14.25 16.64 -2.89
C GLN A 47 15.76 16.84 -3.09
N LYS A 48 16.45 17.30 -2.04
CA LYS A 48 17.90 17.54 -2.08
C LYS A 48 18.69 16.24 -2.17
N LEU A 49 18.26 15.22 -1.42
CA LEU A 49 18.95 13.95 -1.37
C LEU A 49 18.85 13.22 -2.71
N ALA A 50 17.64 13.02 -3.23
CA ALA A 50 17.40 12.34 -4.49
C ALA A 50 18.11 13.05 -5.65
N SER A 51 18.04 14.39 -5.71
CA SER A 51 18.71 15.17 -6.75
C SER A 51 20.24 15.16 -6.65
N SER A 52 20.82 14.85 -5.48
CA SER A 52 22.28 14.82 -5.28
C SER A 52 22.90 13.44 -5.50
N LEU A 53 22.08 12.40 -5.66
CA LEU A 53 22.57 11.05 -5.93
C LEU A 53 23.44 11.03 -7.20
N PHE A 54 24.51 10.21 -7.15
CA PHE A 54 25.45 10.03 -8.25
C PHE A 54 26.00 11.36 -8.80
N ASN A 55 26.49 12.22 -7.90
CA ASN A 55 27.04 13.54 -8.22
C ASN A 55 26.06 14.44 -8.99
N GLY A 56 24.77 14.33 -8.70
CA GLY A 56 23.73 15.12 -9.34
C GLY A 56 23.14 14.51 -10.62
N GLN A 57 23.60 13.32 -11.04
CA GLN A 57 23.04 12.64 -12.22
C GLN A 57 21.72 11.92 -11.90
N GLY A 58 21.49 11.56 -10.64
CA GLY A 58 20.35 10.75 -10.23
C GLY A 58 20.58 9.25 -10.42
N SER A 59 19.76 8.45 -9.76
CA SER A 59 19.78 6.99 -9.91
C SER A 59 19.08 6.58 -11.21
N TYR A 60 19.77 5.87 -12.10
CA TYR A 60 19.19 5.21 -13.28
C TYR A 60 18.69 3.78 -13.00
N GLY A 61 18.72 3.35 -11.75
CA GLY A 61 18.30 1.99 -11.37
C GLY A 61 16.84 1.69 -11.67
N ASN A 62 16.52 0.40 -11.80
CA ASN A 62 15.16 -0.11 -12.08
C ASN A 62 14.18 -0.04 -10.89
N GLY A 63 14.64 0.43 -9.72
CA GLY A 63 13.85 0.44 -8.49
C GLY A 63 12.60 1.32 -8.52
N ALA A 64 12.52 2.31 -9.43
CA ALA A 64 11.30 3.06 -9.68
C ALA A 64 10.25 2.22 -10.43
N ALA A 65 10.67 1.51 -11.47
CA ALA A 65 9.81 0.69 -12.31
C ALA A 65 9.21 -0.50 -11.55
N MET A 66 9.98 -1.13 -10.66
CA MET A 66 9.56 -2.34 -9.93
C MET A 66 8.31 -2.19 -9.05
N ARG A 67 7.89 -0.94 -8.78
CA ARG A 67 6.80 -0.61 -7.84
C ARG A 67 5.68 0.23 -8.45
N VAL A 68 5.73 0.52 -9.75
CA VAL A 68 4.91 1.57 -10.38
C VAL A 68 3.61 1.05 -11.01
N ALA A 69 3.49 -0.25 -11.29
CA ALA A 69 2.29 -0.85 -11.91
C ALA A 69 0.95 -0.45 -11.23
N PRO A 70 0.85 -0.35 -9.88
CA PRO A 70 -0.39 0.08 -9.25
C PRO A 70 -0.86 1.51 -9.62
N ILE A 71 0.06 2.40 -10.01
CA ILE A 71 -0.30 3.74 -10.51
C ILE A 71 -1.03 3.64 -11.84
N GLY A 72 -0.53 2.78 -12.74
CA GLY A 72 -1.17 2.48 -14.01
C GLY A 72 -2.58 1.93 -13.85
N ALA A 73 -2.76 0.99 -12.92
CA ALA A 73 -4.08 0.43 -12.61
C ALA A 73 -5.04 1.48 -12.00
N PHE A 74 -4.54 2.34 -11.10
CA PHE A 74 -5.36 3.32 -10.38
C PHE A 74 -5.86 4.46 -11.29
N PHE A 75 -5.01 4.95 -12.19
CA PHE A 75 -5.35 6.03 -13.12
C PHE A 75 -5.63 5.53 -14.53
N ALA A 76 -6.01 4.26 -14.68
CA ALA A 76 -6.08 3.61 -15.98
C ALA A 76 -6.98 4.37 -16.97
N GLU A 77 -7.95 5.17 -16.53
CA GLU A 77 -8.83 5.97 -17.41
C GLU A 77 -8.19 7.24 -18.00
N ASP A 78 -7.06 7.71 -17.48
CA ASP A 78 -6.34 8.92 -17.94
C ASP A 78 -4.83 8.65 -18.05
N LEU A 79 -4.34 8.40 -19.27
CA LEU A 79 -2.93 8.07 -19.51
C LEU A 79 -1.99 9.26 -19.29
N ASP A 80 -2.42 10.50 -19.53
CA ASP A 80 -1.61 11.68 -19.25
C ASP A 80 -1.42 11.83 -17.73
N LEU A 81 -2.45 11.51 -16.96
CA LEU A 81 -2.35 11.45 -15.51
C LEU A 81 -1.45 10.28 -15.07
N VAL A 82 -1.55 9.09 -15.68
CA VAL A 82 -0.63 7.97 -15.41
C VAL A 82 0.83 8.40 -15.58
N VAL A 83 1.17 9.09 -16.68
CA VAL A 83 2.53 9.60 -16.93
C VAL A 83 2.98 10.54 -15.79
N LYS A 84 2.16 11.55 -15.46
CA LYS A 84 2.49 12.52 -14.39
C LYS A 84 2.69 11.85 -13.04
N GLN A 85 1.81 10.92 -12.67
CA GLN A 85 1.84 10.24 -11.38
C GLN A 85 3.01 9.24 -11.31
N ALA A 86 3.30 8.53 -12.41
CA ALA A 86 4.46 7.64 -12.50
C ALA A 86 5.77 8.41 -12.33
N GLN A 87 5.93 9.54 -13.03
CA GLN A 87 7.07 10.44 -12.87
C GLN A 87 7.21 10.93 -11.43
N ALA A 88 6.14 11.48 -10.85
CA ALA A 88 6.16 11.97 -9.47
C ALA A 88 6.59 10.89 -8.47
N SER A 89 6.16 9.62 -8.69
CA SER A 89 6.53 8.49 -7.83
C SER A 89 7.98 8.03 -7.98
N ALA A 90 8.61 8.29 -9.13
CA ALA A 90 9.99 7.93 -9.40
C ALA A 90 10.95 8.94 -8.76
N GLU A 91 10.69 10.24 -8.97
CA GLU A 91 11.56 11.37 -8.59
C GLU A 91 11.99 11.39 -7.12
N ILE A 92 11.16 10.84 -6.22
CA ILE A 92 11.50 10.76 -4.78
C ILE A 92 12.72 9.87 -4.48
N THR A 93 13.18 9.07 -5.44
CA THR A 93 14.31 8.14 -5.30
C THR A 93 15.20 8.05 -6.53
N HIS A 94 14.63 8.23 -7.73
CA HIS A 94 15.26 8.03 -9.01
C HIS A 94 14.94 9.24 -9.90
N THR A 95 15.87 10.19 -9.95
CA THR A 95 15.73 11.43 -10.71
C THR A 95 16.36 11.37 -12.10
N HIS A 96 17.01 10.24 -12.45
CA HIS A 96 17.64 10.09 -13.76
C HIS A 96 16.56 9.91 -14.85
N PRO A 97 16.68 10.56 -16.03
CA PRO A 97 15.69 10.46 -17.10
C PRO A 97 15.35 9.02 -17.53
N GLU A 98 16.35 8.14 -17.65
CA GLU A 98 16.13 6.71 -17.96
C GLU A 98 15.21 6.02 -16.94
N ALA A 99 15.40 6.25 -15.63
CA ALA A 99 14.56 5.63 -14.60
C ALA A 99 13.13 6.19 -14.58
N ILE A 100 12.96 7.47 -14.95
CA ILE A 100 11.65 8.10 -15.10
C ILE A 100 10.93 7.52 -16.33
N ALA A 101 11.63 7.40 -17.46
CA ALA A 101 11.08 6.83 -18.70
C ALA A 101 10.58 5.41 -18.48
N ASP A 102 11.33 4.61 -17.72
CA ASP A 102 10.97 3.26 -17.33
C ASP A 102 9.74 3.17 -16.44
N ALA A 103 9.68 4.02 -15.40
CA ALA A 103 8.53 4.07 -14.52
C ALA A 103 7.25 4.43 -15.30
N ILE A 104 7.37 5.38 -16.23
CA ILE A 104 6.28 5.75 -17.14
C ILE A 104 5.88 4.55 -18.02
N ALA A 105 6.86 3.88 -18.66
CA ALA A 105 6.59 2.77 -19.56
C ALA A 105 5.83 1.63 -18.85
N VAL A 106 6.24 1.24 -17.64
CA VAL A 106 5.56 0.20 -16.86
C VAL A 106 4.17 0.63 -16.40
N ALA A 107 4.01 1.87 -15.94
CA ALA A 107 2.71 2.37 -15.50
C ALA A 107 1.71 2.45 -16.66
N VAL A 108 2.15 2.94 -17.82
CA VAL A 108 1.33 3.02 -19.04
C VAL A 108 0.98 1.62 -19.55
N ALA A 109 1.92 0.68 -19.51
CA ALA A 109 1.65 -0.72 -19.85
C ALA A 109 0.58 -1.34 -18.94
N ALA A 110 0.67 -1.13 -17.62
CA ALA A 110 -0.35 -1.58 -16.68
C ALA A 110 -1.72 -0.94 -16.94
N ALA A 111 -1.78 0.35 -17.27
CA ALA A 111 -3.01 1.02 -17.66
C ALA A 111 -3.64 0.43 -18.93
N TRP A 112 -2.84 0.16 -19.97
CA TRP A 112 -3.32 -0.51 -21.18
C TRP A 112 -3.77 -1.94 -20.92
N ALA A 113 -3.06 -2.70 -20.10
CA ALA A 113 -3.46 -4.05 -19.70
C ALA A 113 -4.85 -4.04 -19.05
N TRP A 114 -5.13 -3.06 -18.18
CA TRP A 114 -6.47 -2.89 -17.61
C TRP A 114 -7.54 -2.52 -18.65
N ARG A 115 -7.23 -1.60 -19.56
CA ARG A 115 -8.17 -1.12 -20.59
C ARG A 115 -8.55 -2.21 -21.59
N LEU A 116 -7.60 -3.11 -21.88
CA LEU A 116 -7.73 -4.13 -22.92
C LEU A 116 -8.03 -5.53 -22.37
N LYS A 117 -8.24 -5.68 -21.05
CA LYS A 117 -8.49 -6.98 -20.40
C LYS A 117 -9.61 -7.81 -21.05
N ASP A 118 -10.60 -7.16 -21.66
CA ASP A 118 -11.73 -7.82 -22.33
C ASP A 118 -11.47 -8.13 -23.83
N SER A 119 -10.40 -7.59 -24.41
CA SER A 119 -10.02 -7.77 -25.81
C SER A 119 -8.51 -7.57 -25.99
N LEU A 120 -7.76 -8.63 -25.69
CA LEU A 120 -6.30 -8.55 -25.61
C LEU A 120 -5.63 -8.33 -26.98
N PRO A 121 -4.65 -7.41 -27.06
CA PRO A 121 -3.90 -7.14 -28.27
C PRO A 121 -2.81 -8.18 -28.53
N SER A 122 -2.21 -8.15 -29.71
CA SER A 122 -0.92 -8.82 -29.95
C SER A 122 0.19 -8.17 -29.14
N LYS A 123 1.32 -8.88 -28.96
CA LYS A 123 2.52 -8.35 -28.31
C LYS A 123 3.03 -7.08 -29.01
N GLU A 124 2.99 -7.05 -30.33
CA GLU A 124 3.41 -5.90 -31.14
C GLU A 124 2.51 -4.68 -30.90
N ASP A 125 1.19 -4.87 -31.02
CA ASP A 125 0.21 -3.81 -30.84
C ASP A 125 0.25 -3.25 -29.41
N PHE A 126 0.39 -4.12 -28.41
CA PHE A 126 0.48 -3.69 -27.01
C PHE A 126 1.66 -2.76 -26.76
N LEU A 127 2.86 -3.13 -27.22
CA LEU A 127 4.07 -2.31 -27.03
C LEU A 127 3.99 -1.00 -27.84
N ASN A 128 3.38 -1.03 -29.02
CA ASN A 128 3.12 0.18 -29.82
C ASN A 128 2.14 1.16 -29.15
N LEU A 129 1.24 0.68 -28.29
CA LEU A 129 0.36 1.55 -27.49
C LEU A 129 1.10 2.22 -26.31
N VAL A 130 2.17 1.62 -25.81
CA VAL A 130 2.98 2.15 -24.70
C VAL A 130 3.95 3.23 -25.18
N LEU A 131 4.64 2.97 -26.30
CA LEU A 131 5.71 3.82 -26.84
C LEU A 131 5.41 5.33 -26.91
N PRO A 132 4.23 5.80 -27.35
CA PRO A 132 3.93 7.23 -27.48
C PRO A 132 4.03 8.02 -26.17
N TYR A 133 3.95 7.36 -25.02
CA TYR A 133 4.01 8.00 -23.70
C TYR A 133 5.41 7.94 -23.08
N VAL A 134 6.33 7.16 -23.64
CA VAL A 134 7.67 6.98 -23.08
C VAL A 134 8.61 8.08 -23.62
N PRO A 135 9.28 8.86 -22.76
CA PRO A 135 10.28 9.83 -23.20
C PRO A 135 11.42 9.21 -24.03
N GLU A 136 11.95 9.98 -24.98
CA GLU A 136 13.12 9.59 -25.78
C GLU A 136 14.31 9.26 -24.87
N SER A 137 14.83 8.04 -24.98
CA SER A 137 15.77 7.43 -24.04
C SER A 137 16.32 6.10 -24.59
N GLU A 138 17.32 5.50 -23.94
CA GLU A 138 17.75 4.13 -24.27
C GLU A 138 16.61 3.12 -24.02
N VAL A 139 15.78 3.38 -23.00
CA VAL A 139 14.56 2.61 -22.71
C VAL A 139 13.62 2.58 -23.91
N SER A 140 13.20 3.75 -24.43
CA SER A 140 12.26 3.79 -25.56
C SER A 140 12.86 3.15 -26.82
N ALA A 141 14.16 3.35 -27.08
CA ALA A 141 14.85 2.68 -28.17
C ALA A 141 14.83 1.15 -28.06
N LYS A 142 15.00 0.59 -26.85
CA LYS A 142 14.91 -0.86 -26.62
C LYS A 142 13.48 -1.38 -26.61
N ILE A 143 12.49 -0.60 -26.19
CA ILE A 143 11.07 -0.97 -26.37
C ILE A 143 10.74 -1.07 -27.86
N HIS A 144 11.25 -0.15 -28.70
CA HIS A 144 11.16 -0.30 -30.15
C HIS A 144 11.81 -1.58 -30.67
N GLN A 145 12.94 -2.03 -30.10
CA GLN A 145 13.51 -3.34 -30.45
C GLN A 145 12.59 -4.49 -30.03
N ALA A 146 11.98 -4.42 -28.83
CA ALA A 146 11.05 -5.43 -28.32
C ALA A 146 9.80 -5.58 -29.20
N VAL A 147 9.28 -4.49 -29.76
CA VAL A 147 8.19 -4.50 -30.76
C VAL A 147 8.58 -5.41 -31.94
N ASN A 148 9.80 -5.24 -32.46
CA ASN A 148 10.28 -5.93 -33.67
C ASN A 148 10.74 -7.39 -33.45
N LEU A 149 10.84 -7.87 -32.21
CA LEU A 149 11.14 -9.28 -31.94
C LEU A 149 9.95 -10.16 -32.35
N SER A 150 10.19 -11.31 -32.97
CA SER A 150 9.12 -12.26 -33.26
C SER A 150 8.53 -12.83 -31.95
N GLU A 151 7.26 -13.21 -31.96
CA GLU A 151 6.63 -13.92 -30.83
C GLU A 151 7.34 -15.25 -30.51
N ASN A 152 8.00 -15.85 -31.52
CA ASN A 152 8.79 -17.09 -31.38
C ASN A 152 10.24 -16.85 -30.93
N THR A 153 10.64 -15.60 -30.66
CA THR A 153 11.98 -15.31 -30.15
C THR A 153 12.18 -16.00 -28.80
N SER A 154 13.26 -16.78 -28.67
CA SER A 154 13.55 -17.43 -27.39
C SER A 154 13.83 -16.40 -26.30
N VAL A 155 13.41 -16.71 -25.07
CA VAL A 155 13.63 -15.82 -23.92
C VAL A 155 15.11 -15.47 -23.72
N GLN A 156 16.04 -16.39 -24.01
CA GLN A 156 17.47 -16.12 -23.92
C GLN A 156 17.94 -15.09 -24.96
N LEU A 157 17.39 -15.14 -26.19
CA LEU A 157 17.71 -14.16 -27.22
C LEU A 157 17.07 -12.80 -26.90
N ALA A 158 15.82 -12.79 -26.42
CA ALA A 158 15.16 -11.56 -25.97
C ALA A 158 15.95 -10.89 -24.83
N ALA A 159 16.36 -11.66 -23.81
CA ALA A 159 17.21 -11.19 -22.71
C ALA A 159 18.56 -10.64 -23.20
N ALA A 160 19.20 -11.30 -24.18
CA ALA A 160 20.47 -10.84 -24.73
C ALA A 160 20.35 -9.51 -25.51
N ILE A 161 19.21 -9.25 -26.14
CA ILE A 161 18.95 -8.03 -26.93
C ILE A 161 18.48 -6.88 -26.03
N LEU A 162 17.49 -7.18 -25.19
CA LEU A 162 16.77 -6.16 -24.41
C LEU A 162 17.44 -5.89 -23.06
N GLY A 163 18.23 -6.83 -22.55
CA GLY A 163 18.70 -6.85 -21.17
C GLY A 163 17.80 -7.72 -20.29
N ASN A 164 18.30 -8.21 -19.15
CA ASN A 164 17.52 -8.98 -18.17
C ASN A 164 17.70 -8.46 -16.74
N GLY A 165 18.10 -7.20 -16.61
CA GLY A 165 18.34 -6.50 -15.37
C GLY A 165 19.64 -6.89 -14.66
N THR A 166 20.53 -7.68 -15.27
CA THR A 166 21.85 -8.01 -14.70
C THR A 166 22.64 -6.75 -14.30
N HIS A 167 22.43 -5.62 -14.98
CA HIS A 167 23.08 -4.34 -14.65
C HIS A 167 22.30 -3.49 -13.64
N VAL A 168 21.15 -3.97 -13.16
CA VAL A 168 20.25 -3.28 -12.21
C VAL A 168 19.91 -1.87 -12.69
N SER A 169 19.85 -1.69 -14.01
CA SER A 169 19.59 -0.42 -14.67
C SER A 169 18.25 -0.46 -15.38
N ALA A 170 17.65 0.71 -15.52
CA ALA A 170 16.37 0.89 -16.17
C ALA A 170 16.29 0.21 -17.56
N GLN A 171 17.14 0.68 -18.48
CA GLN A 171 17.21 0.20 -19.86
C GLN A 171 17.65 -1.26 -19.99
N ASP A 172 18.22 -1.88 -18.95
CA ASP A 172 18.57 -3.30 -18.95
C ASP A 172 17.41 -4.18 -18.45
N THR A 173 16.36 -3.60 -17.88
CA THR A 173 15.32 -4.34 -17.15
C THR A 173 13.95 -4.26 -17.82
N VAL A 174 13.43 -3.04 -18.00
CA VAL A 174 12.02 -2.83 -18.37
C VAL A 174 11.70 -3.27 -19.79
N PRO A 175 12.51 -3.04 -20.84
CA PRO A 175 12.18 -3.50 -22.18
C PRO A 175 11.92 -5.01 -22.25
N PHE A 176 12.70 -5.80 -21.52
CA PHE A 176 12.51 -7.25 -21.41
C PHE A 176 11.29 -7.64 -20.59
N ALA A 177 11.06 -6.99 -19.45
CA ALA A 177 9.87 -7.25 -18.63
C ALA A 177 8.57 -6.92 -19.37
N LEU A 178 8.54 -5.81 -20.13
CA LEU A 178 7.42 -5.46 -21.01
C LEU A 178 7.22 -6.48 -22.12
N TRP A 179 8.31 -6.92 -22.76
CA TRP A 179 8.25 -7.97 -23.78
C TRP A 179 7.65 -9.27 -23.22
N CYS A 180 8.06 -9.69 -22.02
CA CYS A 180 7.52 -10.89 -21.38
C CYS A 180 6.04 -10.74 -21.02
N ALA A 181 5.65 -9.60 -20.43
CA ALA A 181 4.26 -9.34 -20.08
C ALA A 181 3.35 -9.32 -21.31
N ALA A 182 3.79 -8.69 -22.39
CA ALA A 182 3.05 -8.56 -23.65
C ALA A 182 2.77 -9.91 -24.34
N GLN A 183 3.57 -10.96 -24.05
CA GLN A 183 3.36 -12.30 -24.59
C GLN A 183 2.21 -13.05 -23.90
N HIS A 184 1.88 -12.69 -22.66
CA HIS A 184 1.00 -13.48 -21.78
C HIS A 184 0.10 -12.59 -20.89
N LEU A 185 -0.54 -11.57 -21.48
CA LEU A 185 -1.45 -10.67 -20.75
C LEU A 185 -2.70 -11.38 -20.18
N ASP A 186 -3.02 -12.57 -20.67
CA ASP A 186 -4.11 -13.44 -20.21
C ASP A 186 -3.70 -14.46 -19.16
N ASN A 187 -2.40 -14.69 -18.95
CA ASN A 187 -1.92 -15.79 -18.14
C ASN A 187 -0.75 -15.39 -17.25
N TYR A 188 -1.07 -15.15 -15.97
CA TYR A 188 -0.09 -14.76 -14.96
C TYR A 188 0.99 -15.82 -14.75
N GLU A 189 0.64 -17.11 -14.76
CA GLU A 189 1.60 -18.18 -14.52
C GLU A 189 2.63 -18.29 -15.66
N GLU A 190 2.17 -18.31 -16.91
CA GLU A 190 3.05 -18.36 -18.08
C GLU A 190 3.91 -17.09 -18.20
N ALA A 191 3.35 -15.91 -17.92
CA ALA A 191 4.12 -14.66 -17.91
C ALA A 191 5.29 -14.72 -16.91
N LEU A 192 5.05 -15.22 -15.70
CA LEU A 192 6.06 -15.31 -14.65
C LEU A 192 7.12 -16.37 -14.98
N TRP A 193 6.72 -17.53 -15.52
CA TRP A 193 7.65 -18.58 -15.94
C TRP A 193 8.51 -18.15 -17.13
N LEU A 194 7.93 -17.45 -18.11
CA LEU A 194 8.68 -16.84 -19.20
C LEU A 194 9.70 -15.85 -18.64
N THR A 195 9.25 -14.91 -17.81
CA THR A 195 10.09 -13.83 -17.27
C THR A 195 11.27 -14.38 -16.45
N VAL A 196 11.01 -15.29 -15.50
CA VAL A 196 12.06 -15.84 -14.63
C VAL A 196 13.10 -16.66 -15.38
N SER A 197 12.72 -17.25 -16.52
CA SER A 197 13.61 -18.03 -17.39
C SER A 197 14.62 -17.15 -18.14
N GLY A 198 14.42 -15.82 -18.17
CA GLY A 198 15.38 -14.84 -18.70
C GLY A 198 16.62 -14.61 -17.82
N LEU A 199 16.62 -15.12 -16.58
CA LEU A 199 17.69 -14.93 -15.59
C LEU A 199 17.93 -13.44 -15.27
N GLY A 200 19.12 -13.08 -14.79
CA GLY A 200 19.44 -11.71 -14.36
C GLY A 200 18.75 -11.32 -13.05
N ASP A 201 18.20 -10.11 -13.02
CA ASP A 201 17.43 -9.53 -11.91
C ASP A 201 15.99 -10.06 -11.94
N ARG A 202 15.88 -11.32 -11.54
CA ARG A 202 14.66 -12.14 -11.66
C ARG A 202 13.52 -11.58 -10.82
N ASP A 203 13.80 -11.11 -9.61
CA ASP A 203 12.80 -10.54 -8.72
C ASP A 203 12.22 -9.26 -9.30
N THR A 204 13.06 -8.34 -9.79
CA THR A 204 12.57 -7.08 -10.35
C THR A 204 11.81 -7.29 -11.66
N THR A 205 12.36 -8.07 -12.59
CA THR A 205 11.70 -8.35 -13.86
C THR A 205 10.35 -9.04 -13.66
N CYS A 206 10.26 -10.02 -12.74
CA CYS A 206 9.01 -10.69 -12.40
C CYS A 206 8.02 -9.76 -11.68
N ALA A 207 8.49 -8.86 -10.81
CA ALA A 207 7.63 -7.87 -10.15
C ALA A 207 6.97 -6.92 -11.17
N ILE A 208 7.73 -6.49 -12.17
CA ILE A 208 7.23 -5.63 -13.26
C ILE A 208 6.25 -6.40 -14.14
N ALA A 209 6.66 -7.53 -14.69
CA ALA A 209 5.82 -8.30 -15.62
C ALA A 209 4.54 -8.80 -14.93
N GLY A 210 4.67 -9.36 -13.73
CA GLY A 210 3.53 -9.80 -12.92
C GLY A 210 2.61 -8.65 -12.54
N GLY A 211 3.16 -7.48 -12.18
CA GLY A 211 2.38 -6.28 -11.88
C GLY A 211 1.50 -5.83 -13.06
N ILE A 212 2.01 -5.92 -14.29
CA ILE A 212 1.24 -5.59 -15.51
C ILE A 212 0.18 -6.66 -15.79
N VAL A 213 0.56 -7.94 -15.75
CA VAL A 213 -0.33 -9.05 -16.13
C VAL A 213 -1.46 -9.23 -15.11
N ALA A 214 -1.18 -9.11 -13.80
CA ALA A 214 -2.20 -9.20 -12.74
C ALA A 214 -3.31 -8.15 -12.89
N VAL A 215 -3.02 -7.01 -13.51
CA VAL A 215 -4.01 -5.96 -13.76
C VAL A 215 -5.00 -6.36 -14.86
N SER A 216 -4.56 -7.19 -15.81
CA SER A 216 -5.40 -7.77 -16.86
C SER A 216 -6.16 -9.00 -16.37
N THR A 217 -5.47 -9.93 -15.72
CA THR A 217 -6.05 -11.23 -15.31
C THR A 217 -6.90 -11.15 -14.04
N GLY A 218 -6.75 -10.08 -13.25
CA GLY A 218 -7.34 -9.97 -11.93
C GLY A 218 -6.62 -10.82 -10.88
N VAL A 219 -7.01 -10.64 -9.62
CA VAL A 219 -6.44 -11.40 -8.49
C VAL A 219 -6.79 -12.89 -8.62
N GLU A 220 -7.96 -13.17 -9.20
CA GLU A 220 -8.48 -14.51 -9.49
C GLU A 220 -7.62 -15.26 -10.50
N GLY A 221 -6.90 -14.54 -11.38
CA GLY A 221 -5.97 -15.12 -12.34
C GLY A 221 -4.62 -15.54 -11.75
N ILE A 222 -4.35 -15.25 -10.47
CA ILE A 222 -3.10 -15.62 -9.80
C ILE A 222 -3.27 -17.00 -9.14
N PRO A 223 -2.36 -17.97 -9.36
CA PRO A 223 -2.46 -19.29 -8.74
C PRO A 223 -2.55 -19.22 -7.21
N THR A 224 -3.59 -19.83 -6.62
CA THR A 224 -3.83 -19.79 -5.17
C THR A 224 -2.64 -20.33 -4.38
N ALA A 225 -1.98 -21.38 -4.88
CA ALA A 225 -0.79 -21.95 -4.25
C ALA A 225 0.35 -20.93 -4.14
N TRP A 226 0.51 -20.03 -5.12
CA TRP A 226 1.53 -18.98 -5.09
C TRP A 226 1.16 -17.88 -4.10
N VAL A 227 -0.12 -17.51 -4.04
CA VAL A 227 -0.64 -16.56 -3.04
C VAL A 227 -0.48 -17.09 -1.60
N GLN A 228 -0.52 -18.41 -1.41
CA GLN A 228 -0.29 -19.03 -0.10
C GLN A 228 1.20 -19.21 0.23
N ALA A 229 2.06 -19.35 -0.78
CA ALA A 229 3.50 -19.54 -0.60
C ALA A 229 4.27 -18.23 -0.36
N ARG A 230 3.70 -17.08 -0.72
CA ARG A 230 4.32 -15.77 -0.46
C ARG A 230 4.26 -15.39 1.01
N GLU A 231 5.18 -14.52 1.42
CA GLU A 231 5.07 -13.83 2.70
C GLU A 231 3.73 -13.06 2.78
N PRO A 232 3.09 -13.01 3.97
CA PRO A 232 1.95 -12.13 4.20
C PRO A 232 2.32 -10.69 3.83
N LEU A 233 1.39 -9.95 3.22
CA LEU A 233 1.62 -8.52 2.99
C LEU A 233 1.76 -7.84 4.36
N PRO A 234 2.64 -6.82 4.50
CA PRO A 234 2.64 -5.97 5.68
C PRO A 234 1.20 -5.51 5.94
N LYS A 235 0.75 -5.68 7.19
CA LYS A 235 -0.52 -5.14 7.65
C LYS A 235 -0.41 -3.62 7.49
N GLY A 236 -0.98 -3.07 6.42
CA GLY A 236 -0.87 -1.65 6.14
C GLY A 236 -1.51 -0.82 7.25
N ASP A 237 -1.23 0.48 7.28
CA ASP A 237 -1.76 1.47 8.25
C ASP A 237 -3.31 1.49 8.36
N ARG A 238 -4.03 0.72 7.53
CA ARG A 238 -5.50 0.56 7.48
C ARG A 238 -6.03 -0.78 7.99
N GLU A 239 -5.19 -1.73 8.41
CA GLU A 239 -5.75 -2.84 9.19
C GLU A 239 -6.30 -2.22 10.47
N THR A 240 -7.60 -2.30 10.68
CA THR A 240 -8.24 -1.82 11.89
C THR A 240 -8.74 -2.99 12.70
N ILE A 241 -8.63 -2.84 14.02
CA ILE A 241 -9.27 -3.75 14.96
C ILE A 241 -10.59 -3.09 15.37
N THR A 242 -11.68 -3.84 15.24
CA THR A 242 -12.97 -3.42 15.77
C THR A 242 -12.94 -3.53 17.29
N LEU A 243 -13.22 -2.42 17.95
CA LEU A 243 -13.29 -2.34 19.39
C LEU A 243 -14.64 -1.79 19.81
N PHE A 244 -14.98 -2.07 21.05
CA PHE A 244 -16.23 -1.66 21.66
C PHE A 244 -15.95 -0.93 22.96
N ARG A 245 -16.87 -0.06 23.37
CA ARG A 245 -16.81 0.57 24.69
C ARG A 245 -18.21 0.77 25.25
N PRO A 246 -18.47 0.29 26.48
CA PRO A 246 -19.67 0.67 27.21
C PRO A 246 -19.55 2.14 27.66
N THR A 247 -20.57 2.95 27.41
CA THR A 247 -20.57 4.38 27.79
C THR A 247 -21.86 4.75 28.52
N GLY A 248 -21.77 5.80 29.34
CA GLY A 248 -22.95 6.45 29.95
C GLY A 248 -23.39 7.69 29.17
N PRO A 249 -24.56 8.28 29.47
CA PRO A 249 -25.09 9.43 28.71
C PRO A 249 -24.18 10.65 28.66
N LYS A 250 -23.45 10.94 29.75
CA LYS A 250 -22.52 12.10 29.82
C LYS A 250 -21.33 11.93 28.87
N GLU A 251 -20.71 10.75 28.87
CA GLU A 251 -19.59 10.44 27.97
C GLU A 251 -20.07 10.43 26.50
N LEU A 252 -21.24 9.86 26.24
CA LEU A 252 -21.81 9.85 24.90
C LEU A 252 -22.15 11.25 24.38
N ALA A 253 -22.60 12.17 25.24
CA ALA A 253 -22.84 13.56 24.84
C ALA A 253 -21.54 14.25 24.38
N LEU A 254 -20.43 14.01 25.06
CA LEU A 254 -19.11 14.56 24.69
C LEU A 254 -18.58 13.95 23.39
N ILE A 255 -18.84 12.66 23.14
CA ILE A 255 -18.54 12.02 21.85
C ILE A 255 -19.34 12.68 20.72
N LYS A 256 -20.62 13.01 20.95
CA LYS A 256 -21.44 13.72 19.96
C LYS A 256 -20.95 15.15 19.70
N GLU A 257 -20.46 15.84 20.73
CA GLU A 257 -19.87 17.18 20.58
C GLU A 257 -18.60 17.18 19.71
N SER A 258 -17.84 16.07 19.68
CA SER A 258 -16.71 15.88 18.76
C SER A 258 -17.12 15.41 17.35
N GLY A 259 -18.42 15.35 17.05
CA GLY A 259 -18.92 14.81 15.78
C GLY A 259 -18.69 13.30 15.66
N ASP A 260 -18.82 12.57 16.78
CA ASP A 260 -18.66 11.12 16.87
C ASP A 260 -17.25 10.63 16.52
N SER A 261 -16.21 11.47 16.68
CA SER A 261 -14.85 11.16 16.24
C SER A 261 -13.86 10.90 17.38
N GLU A 262 -14.16 11.34 18.61
CA GLU A 262 -13.21 11.30 19.72
C GLU A 262 -13.86 10.93 21.06
N PHE A 263 -13.17 10.12 21.87
CA PHE A 263 -13.50 9.93 23.28
C PHE A 263 -12.98 11.10 24.13
N PRO A 264 -13.75 11.55 25.13
CA PRO A 264 -13.32 12.65 26.00
C PRO A 264 -12.13 12.25 26.88
N PRO A 265 -11.31 13.23 27.32
CA PRO A 265 -10.23 12.97 28.27
C PRO A 265 -10.71 12.25 29.53
N ARG A 266 -9.85 11.37 30.07
CA ARG A 266 -10.12 10.70 31.35
C ARG A 266 -10.01 11.69 32.51
N LEU A 267 -10.75 11.43 33.59
CA LEU A 267 -10.58 12.17 34.82
C LEU A 267 -9.21 11.85 35.45
N PRO A 268 -8.57 12.76 36.21
CA PRO A 268 -7.24 12.55 36.77
C PRO A 268 -7.08 11.26 37.59
N GLU A 269 -8.14 10.81 38.25
CA GLU A 269 -8.19 9.58 39.04
C GLU A 269 -8.37 8.29 38.20
N GLN A 270 -8.53 8.42 36.88
CA GLN A 270 -8.75 7.31 35.94
C GLN A 270 -7.53 7.15 35.02
N PRO A 271 -6.47 6.45 35.46
CA PRO A 271 -5.19 6.41 34.75
C PRO A 271 -5.21 5.60 33.45
N ILE A 272 -6.28 4.84 33.19
CA ILE A 272 -6.36 3.92 32.06
C ILE A 272 -7.71 4.08 31.34
N PHE A 273 -7.65 4.01 30.01
CA PHE A 273 -8.76 3.88 29.08
C PHE A 273 -8.87 2.41 28.60
N TYR A 274 -10.10 1.87 28.66
CA TYR A 274 -10.38 0.44 28.46
C TYR A 274 -11.35 0.24 27.30
N PRO A 275 -10.86 0.05 26.06
CA PRO A 275 -11.66 -0.47 24.98
C PRO A 275 -11.62 -2.01 25.01
N VAL A 276 -12.76 -2.64 24.68
CA VAL A 276 -12.93 -4.10 24.73
C VAL A 276 -13.02 -4.71 23.34
N LEU A 277 -12.63 -5.97 23.20
CA LEU A 277 -12.56 -6.65 21.89
C LEU A 277 -13.86 -7.36 21.50
N ASN A 278 -14.78 -7.57 22.45
CA ASN A 278 -16.00 -8.35 22.24
C ASN A 278 -17.25 -7.52 22.52
N GLU A 279 -18.18 -7.50 21.57
CA GLU A 279 -19.47 -6.80 21.69
C GLU A 279 -20.29 -7.30 22.89
N GLU A 280 -20.34 -8.63 23.08
CA GLU A 280 -21.10 -9.24 24.18
C GLU A 280 -20.56 -8.78 25.54
N TYR A 281 -19.25 -8.69 25.70
CA TYR A 281 -18.62 -8.19 26.92
C TYR A 281 -18.96 -6.70 27.15
N ALA A 282 -18.91 -5.88 26.10
CA ALA A 282 -19.34 -4.48 26.20
C ALA A 282 -20.81 -4.36 26.62
N ALA A 283 -21.70 -5.18 26.04
CA ALA A 283 -23.11 -5.22 26.38
C ALA A 283 -23.37 -5.65 27.83
N GLN A 284 -22.60 -6.60 28.36
CA GLN A 284 -22.68 -7.00 29.76
C GLN A 284 -22.32 -5.84 30.70
N ILE A 285 -21.26 -5.09 30.42
CA ILE A 285 -20.88 -3.92 31.23
C ILE A 285 -21.95 -2.84 31.14
N ALA A 286 -22.38 -2.48 29.92
CA ALA A 286 -23.37 -1.44 29.70
C ALA A 286 -24.71 -1.75 30.42
N ARG A 287 -25.13 -3.02 30.42
CA ARG A 287 -26.36 -3.45 31.10
C ARG A 287 -26.21 -3.54 32.61
N ASN A 288 -25.15 -4.20 33.09
CA ASN A 288 -25.06 -4.59 34.50
C ASN A 288 -24.48 -3.48 35.39
N TRP A 289 -23.75 -2.53 34.81
CA TRP A 289 -23.07 -1.46 35.55
C TRP A 289 -23.60 -0.08 35.16
N ASN A 290 -23.56 0.26 33.86
CA ASN A 290 -24.02 1.59 33.43
C ASN A 290 -25.54 1.73 33.61
N ALA A 291 -26.35 0.81 33.11
CA ALA A 291 -27.80 0.89 33.25
C ALA A 291 -28.30 0.63 34.70
N ALA A 292 -27.44 0.15 35.60
CA ALA A 292 -27.74 -0.07 37.01
C ALA A 292 -27.32 1.08 37.93
N SER A 293 -26.64 2.10 37.40
CA SER A 293 -26.13 3.24 38.18
C SER A 293 -27.11 4.41 38.18
N THR A 294 -27.24 5.07 39.34
CA THR A 294 -27.95 6.35 39.46
C THR A 294 -27.25 7.47 38.71
N ASP A 295 -25.91 7.42 38.59
CA ASP A 295 -25.11 8.50 38.00
C ASP A 295 -25.27 8.61 36.48
N THR A 296 -25.74 7.54 35.85
CA THR A 296 -26.04 7.43 34.42
C THR A 296 -27.53 7.57 34.13
N GLY A 297 -28.38 7.76 35.15
CA GLY A 297 -29.83 7.77 35.01
C GLY A 297 -30.42 6.43 34.58
N TYR A 298 -29.79 5.31 34.95
CA TYR A 298 -30.19 3.94 34.59
C TYR A 298 -30.15 3.65 33.08
N ILE A 299 -29.24 4.30 32.35
CA ILE A 299 -29.03 4.10 30.91
C ILE A 299 -27.56 3.77 30.63
N GLY A 300 -27.32 2.76 29.80
CA GLY A 300 -26.01 2.41 29.28
C GLY A 300 -26.05 2.20 27.77
N TYR A 301 -24.96 2.56 27.09
CA TYR A 301 -24.81 2.38 25.65
C TYR A 301 -23.61 1.49 25.34
N VAL A 302 -23.62 0.85 24.17
CA VAL A 302 -22.43 0.22 23.59
C VAL A 302 -22.05 0.99 22.35
N THR A 303 -20.81 1.49 22.31
CA THR A 303 -20.22 2.05 21.11
C THR A 303 -19.30 1.06 20.40
N ARG A 304 -19.24 1.15 19.07
CA ARG A 304 -18.35 0.39 18.18
C ARG A 304 -17.51 1.37 17.37
N PHE A 305 -16.22 1.08 17.22
CA PHE A 305 -15.28 1.92 16.47
C PHE A 305 -14.13 1.07 15.95
N GLN A 306 -13.42 1.58 14.94
CA GLN A 306 -12.27 0.94 14.32
C GLN A 306 -11.01 1.70 14.72
N VAL A 307 -9.96 0.98 15.13
CA VAL A 307 -8.67 1.59 15.50
C VAL A 307 -7.56 0.94 14.71
N ARG A 308 -6.60 1.73 14.20
CA ARG A 308 -5.44 1.20 13.46
C ARG A 308 -4.70 0.14 14.29
N ALA A 309 -4.51 -1.05 13.71
CA ALA A 309 -3.85 -2.18 14.34
C ALA A 309 -2.40 -1.87 14.71
N GLU A 310 -1.72 -1.03 13.91
CA GLU A 310 -0.37 -0.54 14.20
C GLU A 310 -0.30 0.17 15.56
N PHE A 311 -1.21 1.13 15.81
CA PHE A 311 -1.29 1.82 17.10
C PHE A 311 -1.49 0.82 18.26
N LEU A 312 -2.41 -0.14 18.07
CA LEU A 312 -2.77 -1.13 19.08
C LEU A 312 -1.67 -2.16 19.34
N SER A 313 -0.77 -2.40 18.39
CA SER A 313 0.33 -3.38 18.52
C SER A 313 1.29 -3.07 19.67
N ARG A 314 1.30 -1.83 20.16
CA ARG A 314 2.07 -1.37 21.33
C ARG A 314 1.50 -1.86 22.66
N TYR A 315 0.24 -2.28 22.69
CA TYR A 315 -0.48 -2.70 23.90
C TYR A 315 -0.79 -4.19 23.84
N SER A 316 -0.71 -4.85 24.99
CA SER A 316 -1.06 -6.27 25.10
C SER A 316 -2.53 -6.43 25.50
N VAL A 317 -3.25 -7.31 24.81
CA VAL A 317 -4.62 -7.72 25.20
C VAL A 317 -4.58 -8.39 26.58
N LYS A 318 -5.48 -7.96 27.47
CA LYS A 318 -5.67 -8.53 28.80
C LYS A 318 -6.98 -9.30 28.85
N THR A 319 -6.96 -10.50 29.43
CA THR A 319 -8.17 -11.27 29.74
C THR A 319 -8.45 -11.15 31.23
N VAL A 320 -9.55 -10.46 31.59
CA VAL A 320 -9.89 -10.13 33.00
C VAL A 320 -10.99 -11.02 33.59
N GLY A 321 -11.42 -12.04 32.84
CA GLY A 321 -12.45 -13.00 33.25
C GLY A 321 -12.46 -14.24 32.36
N GLY A 322 -13.64 -14.68 31.93
CA GLY A 322 -13.78 -15.71 30.90
C GLY A 322 -13.23 -15.28 29.54
N SER A 323 -13.19 -16.19 28.56
CA SER A 323 -12.55 -16.00 27.25
C SER A 323 -12.99 -14.76 26.47
N ILE A 324 -14.22 -14.27 26.68
CA ILE A 324 -14.76 -13.07 26.02
C ILE A 324 -14.36 -11.74 26.70
N HIS A 325 -13.81 -11.77 27.92
CA HIS A 325 -13.51 -10.58 28.72
C HIS A 325 -12.11 -10.05 28.37
N GLN A 326 -11.95 -9.67 27.11
CA GLN A 326 -10.70 -9.17 26.55
C GLN A 326 -10.75 -7.66 26.37
N GLU A 327 -9.71 -6.98 26.84
CA GLU A 327 -9.61 -5.52 26.82
C GLU A 327 -8.17 -5.05 26.64
N TYR A 328 -8.01 -3.84 26.10
CA TYR A 328 -6.74 -3.13 26.13
C TYR A 328 -6.68 -2.22 27.36
N TRP A 329 -5.47 -2.04 27.89
CA TRP A 329 -5.20 -1.08 28.96
C TRP A 329 -4.33 0.03 28.36
N ILE A 330 -4.98 1.11 27.92
CA ILE A 330 -4.31 2.25 27.27
C ILE A 330 -4.13 3.36 28.30
N PRO A 331 -2.91 3.83 28.59
CA PRO A 331 -2.68 4.95 29.50
C PRO A 331 -3.48 6.19 29.11
N ALA A 332 -4.01 6.93 30.09
CA ALA A 332 -4.83 8.10 29.83
C ALA A 332 -4.09 9.19 29.02
N GLU A 333 -2.76 9.29 29.18
CA GLU A 333 -1.89 10.18 28.42
C GLU A 333 -1.82 9.84 26.91
N ASP A 334 -2.07 8.59 26.54
CA ASP A 334 -2.04 8.13 25.14
C ASP A 334 -3.40 8.33 24.44
N LEU A 335 -4.45 8.69 25.19
CA LEU A 335 -5.81 8.83 24.65
C LEU A 335 -5.92 9.86 23.50
N PRO A 336 -5.23 11.01 23.52
CA PRO A 336 -5.21 11.91 22.36
C PRO A 336 -4.62 11.25 21.11
N GLU A 337 -3.62 10.38 21.25
CA GLU A 337 -3.05 9.63 20.13
C GLU A 337 -3.97 8.49 19.69
N PHE A 338 -4.63 7.83 20.63
CA PHE A 338 -5.66 6.84 20.36
C PHE A 338 -6.79 7.44 19.50
N ASN A 339 -7.31 8.61 19.87
CA ASN A 339 -8.36 9.30 19.11
C ASN A 339 -7.91 9.59 17.66
N ARG A 340 -6.66 10.03 17.44
CA ARG A 340 -6.10 10.22 16.09
C ARG A 340 -6.00 8.92 15.27
N ASN A 341 -6.07 7.76 15.93
CA ASN A 341 -6.00 6.45 15.31
C ASN A 341 -7.38 5.77 15.16
N ILE A 342 -8.46 6.43 15.56
CA ILE A 342 -9.83 6.01 15.22
C ILE A 342 -10.04 6.24 13.72
N VAL A 343 -10.59 5.23 13.04
CA VAL A 343 -10.91 5.26 11.61
C VAL A 343 -12.42 5.25 11.46
N GLY A 344 -12.98 6.31 10.87
CA GLY A 344 -14.42 6.49 10.76
C GLY A 344 -15.02 7.10 12.02
N LEU A 345 -16.27 6.74 12.34
CA LEU A 345 -17.03 7.29 13.46
C LEU A 345 -17.17 6.27 14.59
N ILE A 346 -17.43 6.79 15.80
CA ILE A 346 -17.85 6.04 16.98
C ILE A 346 -19.36 5.84 16.90
N GLU A 347 -19.79 4.61 16.60
CA GLU A 347 -21.20 4.29 16.37
C GLU A 347 -21.85 3.73 17.64
N VAL A 348 -23.03 4.23 18.01
CA VAL A 348 -23.86 3.58 19.04
C VAL A 348 -24.58 2.39 18.40
N ILE A 349 -24.31 1.19 18.91
CA ILE A 349 -24.88 -0.06 18.36
C ILE A 349 -25.90 -0.72 19.28
N ALA A 350 -25.91 -0.36 20.57
CA ALA A 350 -26.91 -0.84 21.52
C ALA A 350 -27.17 0.17 22.65
N GLU A 351 -28.38 0.10 23.20
CA GLU A 351 -28.85 0.89 24.34
C GLU A 351 -29.55 -0.04 25.34
N PHE A 352 -29.24 0.13 26.62
CA PHE A 352 -29.84 -0.62 27.73
C PHE A 352 -30.46 0.37 28.72
N ARG A 353 -31.71 0.11 29.12
CA ARG A 353 -32.43 0.88 30.14
C ARG A 353 -32.92 -0.05 31.24
N GLN A 354 -32.77 0.35 32.48
CA GLN A 354 -33.42 -0.32 33.60
C GLN A 354 -34.66 0.48 34.02
N SER A 355 -35.80 -0.20 34.11
CA SER A 355 -37.05 0.44 34.54
C SER A 355 -37.00 0.68 36.05
N THR A 356 -37.14 1.93 36.47
CA THR A 356 -37.42 2.28 37.87
C THR A 356 -38.86 1.91 38.19
N THR A 357 -39.09 0.72 38.74
CA THR A 357 -40.33 0.42 39.49
C THR A 357 -40.30 1.02 40.87
#